data_AF-A0A7Y5BHI2-F1
#
_entry.id   AF-A0A7Y5BHI2-F1
#
_cell.length_a   1.000
_cell.length_b   1.000
_cell.length_c   1.000
_cell.angle_alpha   90.00
_cell.angle_beta   90.00
_cell.angle_gamma   90.00
#
_symmetry.space_group_name_H-M   'P 1'
#
loop_
_entity.id
_entity.type
_entity.pdbx_description
1 polymer ?
#
loop_
_entity_poly.entity_id
_entity_poly.type
_entity_poly.pdbx_seq_one_letter_code
_entity_poly.pdbx_strand_id
1 'polypeptide(L)'
;MRKVLQISILLILSFVAIQVMGQTNQPATAEKKDEVTSDKYGDLKDYYPLAIYDSRFKVGKISFVRRHAGNGKGEFMDAQIEIENHVYEPLNLSIYVLAVNESDSIDKDARNLVPYPAWRNFDPKKVNHIVNFSNLVPENIDVKEIWGEKRYNERKAEIEARQLRGEKVKIGEPSLSEYVLYLSRNPQKSMAFTLYGEMGPPSDKIILHNLKSPGEDEERRQINTQADKHNYTIYNARYQTTIFSHHYTQYRPNYFTFNKVVILIFDQAKQTNKLVYRNFLDIGNLKLTN
;
A
#
# COMPACT_ATOMS: atom_id res chain seq x y z
N MET A 1 21.35 55.96 -68.79
CA MET A 1 21.10 55.51 -67.39
C MET A 1 20.22 54.27 -67.43
N ARG A 2 20.77 53.11 -67.07
CA ARG A 2 20.09 51.86 -66.63
C ARG A 2 21.16 50.79 -66.45
N LYS A 3 21.86 50.82 -65.32
CA LYS A 3 22.85 49.81 -64.90
C LYS A 3 22.39 49.24 -63.55
N VAL A 4 21.34 48.42 -63.56
CA VAL A 4 20.97 47.53 -62.44
C VAL A 4 20.23 46.33 -63.03
N LEU A 5 20.91 45.49 -63.82
CA LEU A 5 20.31 44.25 -64.31
C LEU A 5 21.34 43.21 -64.78
N GLN A 6 22.45 43.01 -64.08
CA GLN A 6 23.43 41.98 -64.47
C GLN A 6 24.11 41.22 -63.32
N ILE A 7 23.59 41.29 -62.08
CA ILE A 7 24.15 40.50 -60.94
C ILE A 7 23.15 39.47 -60.37
N SER A 8 21.88 39.48 -60.78
CA SER A 8 20.86 38.56 -60.21
C SER A 8 20.65 37.22 -60.96
N ILE A 9 21.44 36.90 -62.00
CA ILE A 9 21.23 35.68 -62.81
C ILE A 9 22.30 34.60 -62.58
N LEU A 10 23.41 34.92 -61.91
CA LEU A 10 24.49 33.97 -61.61
C LEU A 10 24.45 33.37 -60.18
N LEU A 11 23.55 33.85 -59.32
CA LEU A 11 23.37 33.32 -57.96
C LEU A 11 22.13 32.42 -57.80
N ILE A 12 21.31 32.31 -58.85
CA ILE A 12 20.10 31.46 -58.90
C ILE A 12 20.42 30.09 -59.56
N LEU A 13 21.61 29.95 -60.16
CA LEU A 13 22.06 28.74 -60.86
C LEU A 13 23.03 27.85 -60.06
N SER A 14 23.38 28.22 -58.82
CA SER A 14 24.23 27.40 -57.94
C SER A 14 23.48 26.59 -56.87
N PHE A 15 22.14 26.65 -56.83
CA PHE A 15 21.34 25.91 -55.82
C PHE A 15 20.24 25.00 -56.40
N VAL A 16 20.18 24.83 -57.73
CA VAL A 16 19.19 23.95 -58.40
C VAL A 16 19.79 22.61 -58.86
N ALA A 17 21.07 22.35 -58.58
CA ALA A 17 21.71 21.07 -58.86
C ALA A 17 22.10 20.35 -57.57
N ILE A 18 21.12 19.78 -56.86
CA ILE A 18 21.17 18.50 -56.13
C ILE A 18 19.70 18.11 -55.87
N GLN A 19 19.11 17.35 -56.79
CA GLN A 19 18.08 16.38 -56.46
C GLN A 19 18.45 15.04 -57.10
N VAL A 20 18.16 13.97 -56.36
CA VAL A 20 18.13 12.56 -56.76
C VAL A 20 19.45 11.79 -56.61
N MET A 21 19.70 11.32 -55.39
CA MET A 21 20.15 9.96 -55.03
C MET A 21 20.09 9.93 -53.49
N GLY A 22 19.15 9.22 -52.87
CA GLY A 22 19.27 7.78 -52.63
C GLY A 22 19.23 7.58 -51.12
N GLN A 23 18.15 6.94 -50.66
CA GLN A 23 17.80 6.59 -49.29
C GLN A 23 18.98 6.27 -48.35
N THR A 24 18.99 6.90 -47.17
CA THR A 24 19.07 6.17 -45.89
C THR A 24 18.54 7.07 -44.77
N ASN A 25 17.49 6.56 -44.11
CA ASN A 25 16.77 7.21 -43.02
C ASN A 25 17.64 7.36 -41.76
N GLN A 26 17.71 8.57 -41.23
CA GLN A 26 17.73 8.84 -39.79
C GLN A 26 17.33 10.31 -39.58
N PRO A 27 16.07 10.62 -39.20
CA PRO A 27 15.74 11.97 -38.80
C PRO A 27 16.13 12.20 -37.34
N ALA A 28 16.81 13.31 -37.14
CA ALA A 28 17.01 13.98 -35.87
C ALA A 28 15.68 14.15 -35.12
N THR A 29 15.73 13.87 -33.82
CA THR A 29 14.64 14.03 -32.87
C THR A 29 14.26 15.51 -32.81
N ALA A 30 13.13 15.85 -33.41
CA ALA A 30 12.43 17.10 -33.14
C ALA A 30 11.84 17.01 -31.73
N GLU A 31 12.22 17.93 -30.85
CA GLU A 31 11.55 18.16 -29.57
C GLU A 31 10.08 18.53 -29.83
N LYS A 32 9.21 17.52 -29.80
CA LYS A 32 7.80 17.75 -29.55
C LYS A 32 7.67 18.05 -28.06
N LYS A 33 7.13 19.23 -27.76
CA LYS A 33 6.55 19.53 -26.45
C LYS A 33 5.53 18.44 -26.15
N ASP A 34 5.84 17.61 -25.17
CA ASP A 34 4.92 16.61 -24.66
C ASP A 34 3.69 17.33 -24.09
N GLU A 35 2.61 17.26 -24.85
CA GLU A 35 1.26 17.31 -24.32
C GLU A 35 1.17 16.24 -23.23
N VAL A 36 0.94 16.69 -21.99
CA VAL A 36 0.71 15.85 -20.81
C VAL A 36 -0.59 15.07 -21.03
N THR A 37 -0.49 14.01 -21.80
CA THR A 37 -1.52 12.99 -21.92
C THR A 37 -1.38 12.05 -20.71
N SER A 38 -2.52 11.84 -20.07
CA SER A 38 -2.70 11.35 -18.72
C SER A 38 -2.45 9.84 -18.55
N ASP A 39 -1.25 9.35 -18.88
CA ASP A 39 -0.81 8.00 -18.50
C ASP A 39 -0.08 8.03 -17.14
N LYS A 40 -0.75 8.54 -16.09
CA LYS A 40 -0.16 8.70 -14.75
C LYS A 40 -0.04 7.42 -13.91
N TYR A 41 -0.24 6.24 -14.50
CA TYR A 41 -0.21 4.97 -13.76
C TYR A 41 0.61 3.86 -14.45
N GLY A 42 1.46 4.24 -15.42
CA GLY A 42 2.22 3.30 -16.26
C GLY A 42 3.45 2.65 -15.63
N ASP A 43 3.99 3.16 -14.51
CA ASP A 43 5.13 2.52 -13.84
C ASP A 43 4.98 2.59 -12.31
N LEU A 44 4.26 1.62 -11.77
CA LEU A 44 4.13 1.37 -10.33
C LEU A 44 5.41 0.75 -9.72
N LYS A 45 6.53 0.69 -10.46
CA LYS A 45 7.56 -0.29 -10.17
C LYS A 45 8.43 0.00 -8.95
N ASP A 46 8.78 1.25 -8.62
CA ASP A 46 9.89 1.44 -7.67
C ASP A 46 9.77 2.64 -6.70
N TYR A 47 8.57 3.17 -6.44
CA TYR A 47 8.43 4.25 -5.46
C TYR A 47 8.03 3.71 -4.07
N TYR A 48 9.00 3.62 -3.16
CA TYR A 48 8.72 3.40 -1.74
C TYR A 48 8.45 4.76 -1.05
N PRO A 49 7.21 5.06 -0.65
CA PRO A 49 6.88 6.37 -0.08
C PRO A 49 7.62 6.56 1.25
N LEU A 50 8.50 7.57 1.30
CA LEU A 50 9.29 7.91 2.47
C LEU A 50 8.50 8.80 3.42
N ALA A 51 8.51 8.48 4.71
CA ALA A 51 7.89 9.30 5.74
C ALA A 51 8.78 10.51 6.08
N ILE A 52 8.18 11.67 6.25
CA ILE A 52 8.86 12.86 6.80
C ILE A 52 8.46 12.96 8.27
N TYR A 53 9.40 12.60 9.14
CA TYR A 53 9.17 12.61 10.58
C TYR A 53 8.74 14.00 11.06
N ASP A 54 7.73 13.99 11.93
CA ASP A 54 7.23 15.17 12.61
C ASP A 54 7.71 15.17 14.06
N SER A 55 8.25 16.27 14.54
CA SER A 55 8.71 16.38 15.93
C SER A 55 7.59 16.62 16.93
N ARG A 56 6.39 16.99 16.46
CA ARG A 56 5.23 17.36 17.30
C ARG A 56 4.61 16.17 18.02
N PHE A 57 4.79 14.96 17.50
CA PHE A 57 4.29 13.74 18.11
C PHE A 57 5.35 12.65 18.04
N LYS A 58 5.18 11.61 18.85
CA LYS A 58 6.04 10.44 18.85
C LYS A 58 5.19 9.19 18.91
N VAL A 59 5.53 8.19 18.11
CA VAL A 59 4.97 6.85 18.26
C VAL A 59 5.76 6.13 19.34
N GLY A 60 5.08 5.78 20.43
CA GLY A 60 5.61 5.08 21.57
C GLY A 60 5.67 3.58 21.35
N LYS A 61 5.17 2.81 22.33
CA LYS A 61 5.19 1.36 22.26
C LYS A 61 4.16 0.84 21.25
N ILE A 62 4.61 -0.11 20.43
CA ILE A 62 3.74 -0.91 19.58
C ILE A 62 3.77 -2.33 20.13
N SER A 63 2.61 -2.88 20.45
CA SER A 63 2.48 -4.23 20.98
C SER A 63 1.44 -5.02 20.22
N PHE A 64 1.65 -6.33 20.17
CA PHE A 64 0.83 -7.25 19.41
C PHE A 64 0.34 -8.36 20.32
N VAL A 65 -0.94 -8.67 20.21
CA VAL A 65 -1.57 -9.79 20.90
C VAL A 65 -2.28 -10.63 19.86
N ARG A 66 -2.09 -11.95 19.94
CA ARG A 66 -2.81 -12.89 19.09
C ARG A 66 -3.71 -13.75 19.96
N ARG A 67 -4.99 -13.79 19.65
CA ARG A 67 -5.99 -14.56 20.39
C ARG A 67 -6.87 -15.35 19.44
N HIS A 68 -7.41 -16.47 19.93
CA HIS A 68 -8.42 -17.22 19.21
C HIS A 68 -9.69 -16.38 19.07
N ALA A 69 -10.33 -16.46 17.91
CA ALA A 69 -11.67 -15.91 17.75
C ALA A 69 -12.66 -16.71 18.60
N GLY A 70 -13.63 -16.03 19.22
CA GLY A 70 -14.62 -16.69 20.08
C GLY A 70 -15.46 -17.75 19.36
N ASN A 71 -15.51 -17.70 18.02
CA ASN A 71 -16.18 -18.69 17.18
C ASN A 71 -15.34 -19.96 16.91
N GLY A 72 -14.06 -20.00 17.32
CA GLY A 72 -13.12 -21.10 17.07
C GLY A 72 -12.69 -21.30 15.61
N LYS A 73 -13.14 -20.46 14.69
CA LYS A 73 -12.91 -20.59 13.23
C LYS A 73 -11.75 -19.74 12.72
N GLY A 74 -11.17 -18.92 13.57
CA GLY A 74 -10.09 -18.01 13.19
C GLY A 74 -9.34 -17.46 14.39
N GLU A 75 -8.55 -16.44 14.12
CA GLU A 75 -7.76 -15.72 15.10
C GLU A 75 -7.91 -14.21 14.90
N PHE A 76 -7.74 -13.47 16.00
CA PHE A 76 -7.55 -12.04 15.98
C PHE A 76 -6.09 -11.73 16.26
N MET A 77 -5.52 -10.87 15.43
CA MET A 77 -4.28 -10.17 15.71
C MET A 77 -4.66 -8.73 16.07
N ASP A 78 -4.40 -8.37 17.32
CA ASP A 78 -4.65 -7.04 17.85
C ASP A 78 -3.32 -6.30 17.92
N ALA A 79 -3.22 -5.15 17.25
CA ALA A 79 -2.08 -4.26 17.35
C ALA A 79 -2.47 -3.02 18.16
N GLN A 80 -1.79 -2.83 19.28
CA GLN A 80 -1.89 -1.65 20.15
C GLN A 80 -0.74 -0.70 19.82
N ILE A 81 -1.09 0.53 19.46
CA ILE A 81 -0.16 1.58 19.05
C ILE A 81 -0.36 2.76 19.98
N GLU A 82 0.67 3.10 20.74
CA GLU A 82 0.68 4.26 21.61
C GLU A 82 1.29 5.46 20.88
N ILE A 83 0.63 6.61 20.95
CA ILE A 83 1.07 7.85 20.30
C ILE A 83 1.04 8.96 21.34
N GLU A 84 2.15 9.67 21.48
CA GLU A 84 2.36 10.76 22.43
C GLU A 84 2.37 12.11 21.71
N ASN A 85 1.70 13.10 22.30
CA ASN A 85 1.74 14.49 21.85
C ASN A 85 2.82 15.24 22.62
N HIS A 86 3.66 15.99 21.91
CA HIS A 86 4.65 16.88 22.54
C HIS A 86 4.25 18.36 22.46
N VAL A 87 3.07 18.66 21.93
CA VAL A 87 2.56 20.04 21.77
C VAL A 87 1.29 20.24 22.60
N TYR A 88 1.09 21.47 23.08
CA TYR A 88 -0.11 21.85 23.84
C TYR A 88 -1.41 21.79 23.02
N GLU A 89 -1.31 21.99 21.71
CA GLU A 89 -2.42 22.01 20.78
C GLU A 89 -2.80 20.59 20.31
N PRO A 90 -4.10 20.34 20.04
CA PRO A 90 -4.53 19.07 19.47
C PRO A 90 -4.07 18.93 18.02
N LEU A 91 -3.60 17.74 17.65
CA LEU A 91 -3.17 17.40 16.30
C LEU A 91 -4.18 16.45 15.65
N ASN A 92 -4.63 16.76 14.44
CA ASN A 92 -5.49 15.88 13.66
C ASN A 92 -4.62 15.05 12.71
N LEU A 93 -4.55 13.75 12.98
CA LEU A 93 -3.76 12.80 12.22
C LEU A 93 -4.69 11.73 11.65
N SER A 94 -4.17 10.91 10.76
CA SER A 94 -4.89 9.76 10.26
C SER A 94 -3.98 8.56 10.07
N ILE A 95 -4.50 7.35 10.24
CA ILE A 95 -3.69 6.13 10.31
C ILE A 95 -4.27 5.01 9.44
N TYR A 96 -3.37 4.27 8.81
CA TYR A 96 -3.64 2.92 8.31
C TYR A 96 -2.83 1.92 9.12
N VAL A 97 -3.47 0.82 9.47
CA VAL A 97 -2.78 -0.37 9.97
C VAL A 97 -3.11 -1.51 9.02
N LEU A 98 -2.07 -2.06 8.38
CA LEU A 98 -2.17 -3.15 7.42
C LEU A 98 -1.51 -4.38 8.02
N ALA A 99 -2.26 -5.45 8.20
CA ALA A 99 -1.72 -6.76 8.56
C ALA A 99 -1.66 -7.64 7.31
N VAL A 100 -0.52 -8.27 7.06
CA VAL A 100 -0.33 -9.16 5.91
C VAL A 100 0.30 -10.48 6.35
N ASN A 101 -0.04 -11.54 5.62
CA ASN A 101 0.77 -12.74 5.56
C ASN A 101 1.55 -12.73 4.25
N GLU A 102 2.86 -12.57 4.38
CA GLU A 102 3.80 -12.54 3.26
C GLU A 102 4.70 -13.78 3.32
N SER A 103 4.74 -14.57 2.26
CA SER A 103 5.66 -15.70 2.12
C SER A 103 6.70 -15.43 1.04
N ASP A 104 7.84 -16.09 1.13
CA ASP A 104 8.83 -16.05 0.06
C ASP A 104 8.24 -16.67 -1.22
N SER A 105 8.58 -16.12 -2.39
CA SER A 105 8.22 -16.75 -3.67
C SER A 105 8.94 -18.08 -3.88
N ILE A 106 9.98 -18.35 -3.09
CA ILE A 106 10.74 -19.59 -3.14
C ILE A 106 10.09 -20.61 -2.23
N ASP A 107 9.73 -21.74 -2.81
CA ASP A 107 9.47 -22.95 -2.05
C ASP A 107 10.77 -23.44 -1.40
N LYS A 108 10.82 -23.42 -0.06
CA LYS A 108 11.97 -23.82 0.73
C LYS A 108 12.33 -25.29 0.48
N ASP A 109 11.34 -26.14 0.28
CA ASP A 109 11.56 -27.57 0.08
C ASP A 109 12.20 -27.81 -1.30
N ALA A 110 11.66 -27.17 -2.34
CA ALA A 110 12.27 -27.19 -3.67
C ALA A 110 13.69 -26.61 -3.67
N ARG A 111 13.95 -25.58 -2.86
CA ARG A 111 15.26 -24.96 -2.74
C ARG A 111 16.27 -25.83 -1.99
N ASN A 112 15.83 -26.64 -1.06
CA ASN A 112 16.69 -27.62 -0.39
C ASN A 112 17.10 -28.74 -1.37
N LEU A 113 16.21 -29.12 -2.30
CA LEU A 113 16.52 -30.10 -3.35
C LEU A 113 17.47 -29.55 -4.43
N VAL A 114 17.23 -28.32 -4.89
CA VAL A 114 18.08 -27.63 -5.87
C VAL A 114 18.56 -26.32 -5.25
N PRO A 115 19.70 -26.35 -4.52
CA PRO A 115 20.20 -25.16 -3.84
C PRO A 115 20.63 -24.09 -4.83
N TYR A 116 20.61 -22.84 -4.37
CA TYR A 116 21.23 -21.77 -5.16
C TYR A 116 22.71 -22.07 -5.33
N PRO A 117 23.30 -21.72 -6.49
CA PRO A 117 24.74 -21.72 -6.61
C PRO A 117 25.36 -20.81 -5.54
N ALA A 118 26.15 -21.39 -4.63
CA ALA A 118 26.73 -20.68 -3.48
C ALA A 118 27.65 -19.52 -3.86
N TRP A 119 28.21 -19.54 -5.08
CA TRP A 119 29.08 -18.48 -5.61
C TRP A 119 28.32 -17.19 -5.96
N ARG A 120 26.98 -17.21 -5.99
CA ARG A 120 26.16 -16.02 -6.26
C ARG A 120 25.50 -15.55 -4.96
N ASN A 121 25.93 -14.39 -4.47
CA ASN A 121 25.42 -13.79 -3.22
C ASN A 121 23.97 -13.31 -3.34
N PHE A 122 23.59 -12.78 -4.51
CA PHE A 122 22.26 -12.22 -4.73
C PHE A 122 21.36 -13.23 -5.43
N ASP A 123 20.31 -13.67 -4.75
CA ASP A 123 19.22 -14.41 -5.37
C ASP A 123 18.02 -13.48 -5.62
N PRO A 124 17.71 -13.14 -6.89
CA PRO A 124 16.55 -12.32 -7.23
C PRO A 124 15.23 -12.90 -6.72
N LYS A 125 15.10 -14.23 -6.67
CA LYS A 125 13.84 -14.88 -6.25
C LYS A 125 13.59 -14.77 -4.75
N LYS A 126 14.65 -14.57 -3.94
CA LYS A 126 14.55 -14.41 -2.49
C LYS A 126 14.02 -13.02 -2.10
N VAL A 127 14.17 -12.05 -3.00
CA VAL A 127 13.64 -10.68 -2.83
C VAL A 127 12.15 -10.62 -3.16
N ASN A 128 11.68 -11.54 -4.00
CA ASN A 128 10.27 -11.60 -4.39
C ASN A 128 9.47 -12.30 -3.30
N HIS A 129 8.54 -11.55 -2.74
CA HIS A 129 7.58 -12.06 -1.77
C HIS A 129 6.18 -12.08 -2.36
N ILE A 130 5.39 -13.04 -1.90
CA ILE A 130 4.00 -13.25 -2.29
C ILE A 130 3.13 -12.96 -1.08
N VAL A 131 2.15 -12.07 -1.24
CA VAL A 131 1.14 -11.82 -0.23
C VAL A 131 0.03 -12.87 -0.39
N ASN A 132 -0.17 -13.67 0.66
CA ASN A 132 -1.19 -14.72 0.69
C ASN A 132 -2.55 -14.17 1.13
N PHE A 133 -2.51 -13.22 2.07
CA PHE A 133 -3.67 -12.44 2.48
C PHE A 133 -3.30 -11.17 3.22
N SER A 134 -4.25 -10.25 3.22
CA SER A 134 -4.17 -8.96 3.88
C SER A 134 -5.46 -8.64 4.62
N ASN A 135 -5.35 -7.81 5.65
CA ASN A 135 -6.47 -7.16 6.32
C ASN A 135 -6.05 -5.74 6.72
N LEU A 136 -6.84 -4.75 6.33
CA LEU A 136 -6.57 -3.33 6.48
C LEU A 136 -7.62 -2.67 7.39
N VAL A 137 -7.13 -1.85 8.30
CA VAL A 137 -7.93 -0.94 9.13
C VAL A 137 -7.74 0.49 8.58
N PRO A 138 -8.82 1.25 8.32
CA PRO A 138 -10.20 1.03 8.78
C PRO A 138 -11.07 0.09 7.92
N GLU A 139 -10.86 0.07 6.61
CA GLU A 139 -11.68 -0.72 5.67
C GLU A 139 -10.78 -1.50 4.71
N ASN A 140 -11.19 -2.72 4.38
CA ASN A 140 -10.50 -3.56 3.41
C ASN A 140 -10.69 -3.04 1.99
N ILE A 141 -9.60 -2.96 1.23
CA ILE A 141 -9.60 -2.47 -0.14
C ILE A 141 -9.65 -3.64 -1.10
N ASP A 142 -10.43 -3.51 -2.17
CA ASP A 142 -10.49 -4.50 -3.23
C ASP A 142 -9.21 -4.46 -4.10
N VAL A 143 -8.78 -5.64 -4.55
CA VAL A 143 -7.58 -5.81 -5.38
C VAL A 143 -7.70 -5.03 -6.70
N LYS A 144 -8.91 -4.94 -7.25
CA LYS A 144 -9.20 -4.17 -8.46
C LYS A 144 -8.88 -2.69 -8.28
N GLU A 145 -9.11 -2.14 -7.09
CA GLU A 145 -8.86 -0.73 -6.80
C GLU A 145 -7.36 -0.41 -6.77
N ILE A 146 -6.54 -1.32 -6.22
CA ILE A 146 -5.09 -1.12 -6.08
C ILE A 146 -4.38 -1.21 -7.43
N TRP A 147 -4.72 -2.22 -8.23
CA TRP A 147 -4.09 -2.43 -9.55
C TRP A 147 -4.71 -1.58 -10.66
N GLY A 148 -5.93 -1.10 -10.47
CA GLY A 148 -6.75 -0.51 -11.52
C GLY A 148 -7.28 -1.56 -12.50
N GLU A 149 -8.23 -1.15 -13.34
CA GLU A 149 -8.98 -2.08 -14.18
C GLU A 149 -8.12 -2.78 -15.23
N LYS A 150 -7.20 -2.04 -15.85
CA LYS A 150 -6.33 -2.55 -16.92
C LYS A 150 -5.46 -3.71 -16.43
N ARG A 151 -4.67 -3.48 -15.38
CA ARG A 151 -3.74 -4.46 -14.83
C ARG A 151 -4.46 -5.64 -14.18
N TYR A 152 -5.60 -5.39 -13.55
CA TYR A 152 -6.45 -6.45 -13.02
C TYR A 152 -6.97 -7.37 -14.14
N ASN A 153 -7.46 -6.80 -15.25
CA ASN A 153 -7.97 -7.58 -16.38
C ASN A 153 -6.86 -8.41 -17.06
N GLU A 154 -5.65 -7.85 -17.20
CA GLU A 154 -4.48 -8.57 -17.71
C GLU A 154 -4.15 -9.81 -16.85
N ARG A 155 -4.09 -9.64 -15.52
CA ARG A 155 -3.84 -10.76 -14.60
C ARG A 155 -4.98 -11.77 -14.58
N LYS A 156 -6.22 -11.30 -14.66
CA LYS A 156 -7.40 -12.16 -14.74
C LYS A 156 -7.34 -13.04 -15.99
N ALA A 157 -7.04 -12.46 -17.15
CA ALA A 157 -6.88 -13.21 -18.39
C ALA A 157 -5.74 -14.24 -18.33
N GLU A 158 -4.60 -13.88 -17.72
CA GLU A 158 -3.49 -14.82 -17.50
C GLU A 158 -3.91 -16.03 -16.64
N ILE A 159 -4.68 -15.79 -15.59
CA ILE A 159 -5.16 -16.83 -14.68
C ILE A 159 -6.24 -17.68 -15.34
N GLU A 160 -7.16 -17.09 -16.10
CA GLU A 160 -8.15 -17.83 -16.89
C GLU A 160 -7.46 -18.74 -17.91
N ALA A 161 -6.40 -18.27 -18.58
CA ALA A 161 -5.61 -19.10 -19.48
C ALA A 161 -4.92 -20.27 -18.76
N ARG A 162 -4.42 -20.07 -17.53
CA ARG A 162 -3.87 -21.15 -16.68
C ARG A 162 -4.94 -22.14 -16.23
N GLN A 163 -6.13 -21.66 -15.88
CA GLN A 163 -7.27 -22.50 -15.50
C GLN A 163 -7.77 -23.35 -16.68
N LEU A 164 -7.78 -22.79 -17.89
CA LEU A 164 -8.09 -23.54 -19.12
C LEU A 164 -7.08 -24.67 -19.39
N ARG A 165 -5.83 -24.53 -18.93
CA ARG A 165 -4.82 -25.60 -18.94
C ARG A 165 -5.00 -26.65 -17.83
N GLY A 166 -6.01 -26.49 -16.97
CA GLY A 166 -6.30 -27.40 -15.85
C GLY A 166 -5.63 -27.03 -14.53
N GLU A 167 -4.94 -25.89 -14.44
CA GLU A 167 -4.29 -25.44 -13.20
C GLU A 167 -5.32 -24.82 -12.22
N LYS A 168 -5.33 -25.25 -10.95
CA LYS A 168 -6.19 -24.65 -9.90
C LYS A 168 -5.54 -23.39 -9.32
N VAL A 169 -5.56 -22.29 -10.07
CA VAL A 169 -4.94 -21.00 -9.68
C VAL A 169 -6.02 -19.97 -9.32
N LYS A 170 -5.80 -19.21 -8.25
CA LYS A 170 -6.64 -18.06 -7.86
C LYS A 170 -5.91 -16.76 -8.18
N ILE A 171 -6.68 -15.67 -8.32
CA ILE A 171 -6.10 -14.31 -8.36
C ILE A 171 -5.39 -14.07 -7.03
N GLY A 172 -4.08 -13.81 -7.11
CA GLY A 172 -3.26 -13.46 -5.96
C GLY A 172 -3.52 -12.04 -5.49
N GLU A 173 -2.94 -11.68 -4.34
CA GLU A 173 -3.02 -10.30 -3.83
C GLU A 173 -1.91 -9.41 -4.41
N PRO A 174 -2.09 -8.07 -4.36
CA PRO A 174 -1.02 -7.10 -4.59
C PRO A 174 0.19 -7.33 -3.70
N SER A 175 1.37 -6.91 -4.16
CA SER A 175 2.56 -6.98 -3.32
C SER A 175 2.48 -5.98 -2.17
N LEU A 176 3.23 -6.21 -1.08
CA LEU A 176 3.25 -5.29 0.05
C LEU A 176 3.63 -3.86 -0.36
N SER A 177 4.57 -3.73 -1.30
CA SER A 177 5.00 -2.45 -1.85
C SER A 177 3.87 -1.74 -2.60
N GLU A 178 3.06 -2.48 -3.35
CA GLU A 178 1.89 -1.95 -4.06
C GLU A 178 0.81 -1.47 -3.10
N TYR A 179 0.54 -2.23 -2.02
CA TYR A 179 -0.35 -1.79 -0.95
C TYR A 179 0.13 -0.47 -0.35
N VAL A 180 1.39 -0.41 0.10
CA VAL A 180 1.92 0.79 0.77
C VAL A 180 1.93 2.01 -0.15
N LEU A 181 2.27 1.82 -1.44
CA LEU A 181 2.23 2.88 -2.43
C LEU A 181 0.80 3.40 -2.65
N TYR A 182 -0.16 2.50 -2.80
CA TYR A 182 -1.57 2.87 -2.95
C TYR A 182 -2.07 3.63 -1.71
N LEU A 183 -1.81 3.12 -0.51
CA LEU A 183 -2.25 3.73 0.75
C LEU A 183 -1.64 5.12 0.95
N SER A 184 -0.37 5.30 0.58
CA SER A 184 0.31 6.58 0.71
C SER A 184 -0.20 7.65 -0.26
N ARG A 185 -0.74 7.23 -1.41
CA ARG A 185 -1.40 8.13 -2.38
C ARG A 185 -2.84 8.46 -1.98
N ASN A 186 -3.49 7.59 -1.21
CA ASN A 186 -4.88 7.73 -0.79
C ASN A 186 -5.02 7.88 0.73
N PRO A 187 -4.44 8.91 1.36
CA PRO A 187 -4.58 9.11 2.80
C PRO A 187 -6.01 9.50 3.21
N GLN A 188 -6.89 9.87 2.28
CA GLN A 188 -8.24 10.31 2.59
C GLN A 188 -9.14 9.19 3.15
N LYS A 189 -8.87 7.92 2.80
CA LYS A 189 -9.62 6.77 3.33
C LYS A 189 -9.04 6.23 4.65
N SER A 190 -8.01 6.88 5.19
CA SER A 190 -7.39 6.45 6.45
C SER A 190 -8.25 6.85 7.64
N MET A 191 -8.07 6.13 8.75
CA MET A 191 -8.82 6.40 9.96
C MET A 191 -8.32 7.70 10.59
N ALA A 192 -9.16 8.73 10.63
CA ALA A 192 -8.84 9.98 11.31
C ALA A 192 -8.89 9.81 12.83
N PHE A 193 -7.94 10.42 13.54
CA PHE A 193 -7.92 10.51 14.99
C PHE A 193 -7.32 11.84 15.43
N THR A 194 -7.70 12.29 16.62
CA THR A 194 -7.18 13.52 17.22
C THR A 194 -6.28 13.15 18.37
N LEU A 195 -5.04 13.62 18.32
CA LEU A 195 -4.08 13.51 19.40
C LEU A 195 -4.19 14.77 20.26
N TYR A 196 -4.72 14.62 21.47
CA TYR A 196 -5.04 15.75 22.35
C TYR A 196 -3.81 16.28 23.08
N GLY A 197 -3.77 17.60 23.28
CA GLY A 197 -2.76 18.28 24.10
C GLY A 197 -3.30 18.61 25.49
N GLU A 198 -3.12 19.85 25.94
CA GLU A 198 -3.41 20.29 27.32
C GLU A 198 -4.89 20.19 27.70
N MET A 199 -5.80 20.60 26.81
CA MET A 199 -7.25 20.60 27.07
C MET A 199 -7.85 19.19 27.22
N GLY A 200 -7.11 18.14 26.80
CA GLY A 200 -7.60 16.76 26.83
C GLY A 200 -8.80 16.50 25.90
N PRO A 201 -9.26 15.24 25.81
CA PRO A 201 -10.48 14.89 25.09
C PRO A 201 -11.73 15.28 25.88
N PRO A 202 -12.81 15.70 25.20
CA PRO A 202 -14.13 15.79 25.83
C PRO A 202 -14.65 14.37 26.18
N SER A 203 -15.57 14.29 27.15
CA SER A 203 -16.04 13.02 27.71
C SER A 203 -16.60 12.02 26.68
N ASP A 204 -17.19 12.53 25.59
CA ASP A 204 -17.74 11.75 24.48
C ASP A 204 -16.66 11.15 23.56
N LYS A 205 -15.44 11.71 23.56
CA LYS A 205 -14.34 11.30 22.66
C LYS A 205 -13.23 10.54 23.38
N ILE A 206 -13.43 10.17 24.64
CA ILE A 206 -12.46 9.35 25.38
C ILE A 206 -12.30 7.99 24.72
N ILE A 207 -13.39 7.38 24.26
CA ILE A 207 -13.37 6.08 23.59
C ILE A 207 -14.13 6.19 22.28
N LEU A 208 -13.45 5.94 21.17
CA LEU A 208 -14.06 5.85 19.84
C LEU A 208 -13.87 4.43 19.32
N HIS A 209 -14.92 3.76 18.89
CA HIS A 209 -14.83 2.40 18.34
C HIS A 209 -15.82 2.21 17.21
N ASN A 210 -15.55 1.25 16.31
CA ASN A 210 -16.47 0.89 15.23
C ASN A 210 -17.32 -0.35 15.55
N LEU A 211 -17.31 -0.81 16.80
CA LEU A 211 -18.13 -1.93 17.25
C LEU A 211 -19.62 -1.58 17.09
N LYS A 212 -20.33 -2.39 16.30
CA LYS A 212 -21.79 -2.30 16.22
C LYS A 212 -22.39 -3.04 17.40
N SER A 213 -23.32 -2.41 18.10
CA SER A 213 -24.10 -3.09 19.14
C SER A 213 -24.82 -4.30 18.54
N PRO A 214 -24.94 -5.41 19.29
CA PRO A 214 -25.71 -6.56 18.84
C PRO A 214 -27.18 -6.16 18.62
N GLY A 215 -27.86 -6.80 17.67
CA GLY A 215 -29.30 -6.63 17.53
C GLY A 215 -30.07 -7.26 18.70
N GLU A 216 -31.33 -6.87 18.95
CA GLU A 216 -32.15 -7.41 20.05
C GLU A 216 -32.21 -8.95 20.05
N ASP A 217 -32.28 -9.57 18.86
CA ASP A 217 -32.29 -11.04 18.70
C ASP A 217 -30.92 -11.68 19.03
N GLU A 218 -29.83 -10.97 18.78
CA GLU A 218 -28.47 -11.40 19.08
C GLU A 218 -28.17 -11.30 20.58
N GLU A 219 -28.65 -10.23 21.24
CA GLU A 219 -28.58 -10.07 22.69
C GLU A 219 -29.33 -11.19 23.41
N ARG A 220 -30.55 -11.53 22.95
CA ARG A 220 -31.32 -12.68 23.50
C ARG A 220 -30.57 -13.99 23.38
N ARG A 221 -29.82 -14.18 22.30
CA ARG A 221 -29.02 -15.40 22.05
C ARG A 221 -27.63 -15.35 22.69
N GLN A 222 -27.22 -14.18 23.21
CA GLN A 222 -25.86 -13.92 23.69
C GLN A 222 -24.77 -14.23 22.64
N ILE A 223 -25.10 -14.08 21.35
CA ILE A 223 -24.18 -14.32 20.23
C ILE A 223 -23.90 -12.98 19.55
N ASN A 224 -22.65 -12.54 19.52
CA ASN A 224 -22.25 -11.37 18.76
C ASN A 224 -21.66 -11.78 17.39
N THR A 225 -22.48 -11.77 16.34
CA THR A 225 -22.01 -12.10 14.99
C THR A 225 -21.21 -10.95 14.35
N GLN A 226 -21.34 -9.73 14.90
CA GLN A 226 -20.69 -8.53 14.38
C GLN A 226 -19.30 -8.30 14.98
N ALA A 227 -18.86 -9.14 15.92
CA ALA A 227 -17.52 -9.05 16.53
C ALA A 227 -16.39 -9.09 15.49
N ASP A 228 -16.55 -9.89 14.42
CA ASP A 228 -15.59 -10.00 13.32
C ASP A 228 -15.48 -8.72 12.47
N LYS A 229 -16.43 -7.78 12.61
CA LYS A 229 -16.45 -6.48 11.91
C LYS A 229 -15.92 -5.33 12.75
N HIS A 230 -15.54 -5.61 14.00
CA HIS A 230 -14.85 -4.65 14.84
C HIS A 230 -13.40 -4.56 14.38
N ASN A 231 -13.02 -3.40 13.88
CA ASN A 231 -11.73 -3.18 13.22
C ASN A 231 -10.82 -2.28 14.05
N TYR A 232 -11.37 -1.41 14.90
CA TYR A 232 -10.56 -0.55 15.75
C TYR A 232 -11.28 -0.02 17.00
N THR A 233 -10.48 0.32 17.99
CA THR A 233 -10.85 1.14 19.16
C THR A 233 -9.75 2.16 19.42
N ILE A 234 -10.11 3.40 19.68
CA ILE A 234 -9.20 4.51 20.00
C ILE A 234 -9.53 4.95 21.42
N TYR A 235 -8.52 4.94 22.29
CA TYR A 235 -8.56 5.53 23.61
C TYR A 235 -7.79 6.84 23.57
N ASN A 236 -8.48 7.95 23.85
CA ASN A 236 -7.88 9.26 23.93
C ASN A 236 -7.69 9.65 25.40
N ALA A 237 -6.50 10.13 25.70
CA ALA A 237 -6.14 10.73 26.97
C ALA A 237 -5.42 12.06 26.70
N ARG A 238 -5.12 12.79 27.78
CA ARG A 238 -4.30 13.99 27.70
C ARG A 238 -2.88 13.62 27.29
N TYR A 239 -2.34 14.26 26.25
CA TYR A 239 -1.02 14.00 25.66
C TYR A 239 -0.78 12.58 25.11
N GLN A 240 -1.76 11.69 25.15
CA GLN A 240 -1.58 10.31 24.71
C GLN A 240 -2.85 9.76 24.05
N THR A 241 -2.69 9.11 22.91
CA THR A 241 -3.75 8.35 22.25
C THR A 241 -3.26 6.93 22.02
N THR A 242 -4.08 5.95 22.41
CA THR A 242 -3.81 4.53 22.19
C THR A 242 -4.79 3.99 21.17
N ILE A 243 -4.28 3.43 20.08
CA ILE A 243 -5.08 2.86 19.00
C ILE A 243 -4.94 1.34 19.05
N PHE A 244 -6.07 0.66 19.21
CA PHE A 244 -6.20 -0.77 19.01
C PHE A 244 -6.77 -1.00 17.61
N SER A 245 -6.05 -1.80 16.82
CA SER A 245 -6.50 -2.29 15.52
C SER A 245 -6.69 -3.79 15.60
N HIS A 246 -7.85 -4.25 15.13
CA HIS A 246 -8.29 -5.64 15.24
C HIS A 246 -8.31 -6.26 13.86
N HIS A 247 -7.48 -7.27 13.65
CA HIS A 247 -7.38 -7.95 12.36
C HIS A 247 -7.82 -9.40 12.52
N TYR A 248 -9.01 -9.69 12.01
CA TYR A 248 -9.53 -11.04 11.93
C TYR A 248 -8.93 -11.78 10.73
N THR A 249 -8.58 -13.05 10.93
CA THR A 249 -8.34 -13.99 9.84
C THR A 249 -8.95 -15.35 10.16
N GLN A 250 -9.61 -15.94 9.16
CA GLN A 250 -10.17 -17.28 9.27
C GLN A 250 -9.06 -18.32 9.07
N TYR A 251 -9.12 -19.43 9.81
CA TYR A 251 -8.17 -20.53 9.62
C TYR A 251 -8.27 -21.09 8.21
N ARG A 252 -7.11 -21.15 7.54
CA ARG A 252 -6.93 -21.73 6.22
C ARG A 252 -6.24 -23.09 6.37
N PRO A 253 -6.30 -23.96 5.34
CA PRO A 253 -5.39 -25.09 5.24
C PRO A 253 -3.95 -24.57 5.45
N ASN A 254 -3.21 -25.19 6.38
CA ASN A 254 -1.87 -24.80 6.86
C ASN A 254 -1.82 -23.75 7.99
N TYR A 255 -2.95 -23.34 8.56
CA TYR A 255 -3.01 -22.44 9.74
C TYR A 255 -2.17 -21.16 9.59
N PHE A 256 -2.18 -20.56 8.40
CA PHE A 256 -1.43 -19.32 8.18
C PHE A 256 -2.01 -18.16 8.99
N THR A 257 -1.12 -17.41 9.61
CA THR A 257 -1.41 -16.28 10.50
C THR A 257 -0.74 -15.01 9.98
N PHE A 258 -1.20 -13.81 10.36
CA PHE A 258 -0.48 -12.58 9.99
C PHE A 258 0.97 -12.60 10.48
N ASN A 259 1.92 -12.28 9.61
CA ASN A 259 3.36 -12.29 9.95
C ASN A 259 4.03 -10.93 9.79
N LYS A 260 3.40 -9.96 9.14
CA LYS A 260 3.90 -8.58 9.11
C LYS A 260 2.76 -7.59 9.33
N VAL A 261 3.10 -6.49 9.99
CA VAL A 261 2.20 -5.35 10.20
C VAL A 261 2.89 -4.08 9.70
N VAL A 262 2.16 -3.28 8.94
CA VAL A 262 2.61 -1.97 8.45
C VAL A 262 1.73 -0.89 9.04
N ILE A 263 2.37 0.10 9.64
CA ILE A 263 1.70 1.25 10.25
C ILE A 263 2.10 2.48 9.45
N LEU A 264 1.11 3.21 8.95
CA LEU A 264 1.27 4.44 8.19
C LEU A 264 0.45 5.54 8.88
N ILE A 265 1.10 6.61 9.32
CA ILE A 265 0.41 7.78 9.90
C ILE A 265 0.61 8.97 8.97
N PHE A 266 -0.46 9.71 8.76
CA PHE A 266 -0.53 10.87 7.89
C PHE A 266 -0.93 12.11 8.67
N ASP A 267 -0.34 13.23 8.30
CA ASP A 267 -0.81 14.55 8.65
C ASP A 267 -1.53 15.14 7.43
N GLN A 268 -2.87 15.24 7.53
CA GLN A 268 -3.69 15.72 6.43
C GLN A 268 -3.56 17.23 6.20
N ALA A 269 -3.06 17.99 7.19
CA ALA A 269 -2.86 19.43 7.09
C ALA A 269 -1.67 19.79 6.20
N LYS A 270 -0.72 18.88 5.99
CA LYS A 270 0.43 19.10 5.11
C LYS A 270 0.02 19.08 3.63
N GLN A 271 0.50 20.05 2.88
CA GLN A 271 0.25 20.14 1.43
C GLN A 271 1.10 19.16 0.62
N THR A 272 2.35 18.93 1.04
CA THR A 272 3.30 18.02 0.40
C THR A 272 3.69 16.89 1.34
N ASN A 273 3.79 15.67 0.79
CA ASN A 273 4.12 14.43 1.49
C ASN A 273 3.46 14.27 2.88
N LYS A 274 2.19 13.86 2.86
CA LYS A 274 1.37 13.71 4.06
C LYS A 274 1.84 12.60 5.00
N LEU A 275 2.66 11.66 4.54
CA LEU A 275 3.12 10.53 5.34
C LEU A 275 4.17 11.00 6.36
N VAL A 276 3.81 10.95 7.64
CA VAL A 276 4.64 11.44 8.75
C VAL A 276 5.29 10.33 9.57
N TYR A 277 4.73 9.13 9.54
CA TYR A 277 5.32 7.96 10.18
C TYR A 277 5.07 6.72 9.34
N ARG A 278 6.09 5.86 9.28
CA ARG A 278 6.04 4.59 8.56
C ARG A 278 6.86 3.57 9.32
N ASN A 279 6.25 2.43 9.63
CA ASN A 279 6.97 1.32 10.25
C ASN A 279 6.50 -0.02 9.68
N PHE A 280 7.46 -0.93 9.45
CA PHE A 280 7.25 -2.29 9.00
C PHE A 280 7.72 -3.22 10.09
N LEU A 281 6.82 -4.02 10.65
CA LEU A 281 7.07 -4.85 11.80
C LEU A 281 6.84 -6.31 11.41
N ASP A 282 7.86 -7.14 11.65
CA ASP A 282 7.75 -8.59 11.49
C ASP A 282 7.26 -9.20 12.81
N ILE A 283 6.13 -9.90 12.75
CA ILE A 283 5.44 -10.54 13.86
C ILE A 283 5.31 -12.06 13.66
N GLY A 284 6.12 -12.65 12.77
CA GLY A 284 6.06 -14.09 12.47
C GLY A 284 6.30 -15.00 13.68
N ASN A 285 7.01 -14.50 14.71
CA ASN A 285 7.31 -15.25 15.93
C ASN A 285 6.29 -15.04 17.07
N LEU A 286 5.19 -14.32 16.81
CA LEU A 286 4.18 -14.03 17.82
C LEU A 286 3.43 -15.32 18.20
N LYS A 287 3.44 -15.64 19.50
CA LYS A 287 2.70 -16.80 20.03
C LYS A 287 1.24 -16.44 20.27
N LEU A 288 0.37 -17.44 20.11
CA LEU A 288 -1.01 -17.36 20.58
C LEU A 288 -1.04 -17.18 22.09
N THR A 289 -1.82 -16.21 22.55
CA THR A 289 -2.17 -16.06 23.96
C THR A 289 -3.30 -17.03 24.29
N ASN A 290 -3.14 -17.73 25.42
CA ASN A 290 -4.11 -18.70 25.94
C ASN A 290 -5.27 -18.00 26.65
#